data_AF-A0A521NL21-F1
#
_entry.id   AF-A0A521NL21-F1
#
_cell.length_a   1.000
_cell.length_b   1.000
_cell.length_c   1.000
_cell.angle_alpha   90.00
_cell.angle_beta   90.00
_cell.angle_gamma   90.00
#
_symmetry.space_group_name_H-M   'P 1'
#
loop_
_entity.id
_entity.type
_entity.pdbx_description
1 polymer ?
#
loop_
_entity_poly.entity_id
_entity_poly.type
_entity_poly.pdbx_seq_one_letter_code
_entity_poly.pdbx_strand_id
1 'polypeptide(L)'
;MSASFFTSSGSVVVSNKRSAALAEFALVCARRCIKEHEHTLFVSKFESESSSIFPGYDFDLEELFSTREERQFWSDVFATLAFDLDAGTLGNQEDRTWAPSAASDARRISGLLAAAALRPCG
;
A
#
# COMPACT_ATOMS: atom_id res chain seq x y z
N MET A 1 14.93 11.01 -7.08
CA MET A 1 13.52 11.42 -7.03
C MET A 1 12.75 10.37 -6.24
N SER A 2 11.92 10.81 -5.30
CA SER A 2 11.22 9.99 -4.31
C SER A 2 9.73 10.29 -4.34
N ALA A 3 8.95 9.33 -3.85
CA ALA A 3 7.53 9.45 -3.57
C ALA A 3 7.33 9.28 -2.06
N SER A 4 6.29 9.85 -1.49
CA SER A 4 5.88 9.60 -0.12
C SER A 4 4.49 8.99 -0.04
N PHE A 5 4.29 8.08 0.91
CA PHE A 5 2.97 7.64 1.35
C PHE A 5 2.73 8.31 2.70
N PHE A 6 1.70 9.14 2.81
CA PHE A 6 1.52 9.97 3.99
C PHE A 6 0.07 10.01 4.48
N THR A 7 -0.06 10.30 5.76
CA THR A 7 -1.30 10.73 6.43
C THR A 7 -0.98 12.02 7.17
N SER A 8 -1.99 12.66 7.73
CA SER A 8 -1.83 13.76 8.70
C SER A 8 -0.89 13.45 9.89
N SER A 9 -0.61 12.19 10.18
CA SER A 9 0.22 11.77 11.33
C SER A 9 1.63 11.32 11.01
N GLY A 10 1.98 11.17 9.73
CA GLY A 10 3.30 10.68 9.35
C GLY A 10 3.38 10.21 7.91
N SER A 11 4.62 9.93 7.48
CA SER A 11 4.93 9.61 6.10
C SER A 11 6.02 8.54 5.98
N VAL A 12 5.97 7.76 4.91
CA VAL A 12 7.03 6.85 4.45
C VAL A 12 7.54 7.36 3.12
N VAL A 13 8.82 7.73 3.05
CA VAL A 13 9.46 8.19 1.80
C VAL A 13 10.18 7.02 1.15
N VAL A 14 9.89 6.78 -0.13
CA VAL A 14 10.48 5.70 -0.92
C VAL A 14 10.98 6.21 -2.27
N SER A 15 11.84 5.45 -2.95
CA SER A 15 12.19 5.75 -4.34
C SER A 15 10.98 5.54 -5.26
N ASN A 16 10.90 6.26 -6.39
CA ASN A 16 9.80 6.06 -7.36
C ASN A 16 9.69 4.62 -7.89
N LYS A 17 10.82 3.93 -8.05
CA LYS A 17 10.82 2.51 -8.44
C LYS A 17 10.17 1.63 -7.36
N ARG A 18 10.43 1.97 -6.10
CA ARG A 18 9.86 1.27 -4.94
C ARG A 18 8.37 1.55 -4.80
N SER A 19 7.92 2.80 -4.97
CA SER A 19 6.49 3.12 -4.90
C SER A 19 5.70 2.40 -5.99
N ALA A 20 6.18 2.40 -7.24
CA ALA A 20 5.55 1.67 -8.33
C ALA A 20 5.45 0.16 -8.03
N ALA A 21 6.57 -0.46 -7.60
CA ALA A 21 6.57 -1.87 -7.25
C ALA A 21 5.65 -2.18 -6.05
N LEU A 22 5.61 -1.33 -5.02
CA LEU A 22 4.71 -1.50 -3.88
C LEU A 22 3.24 -1.40 -4.30
N ALA A 23 2.88 -0.47 -5.20
CA ALA A 23 1.51 -0.35 -5.71
C ALA A 23 1.10 -1.58 -6.53
N GLU A 24 1.96 -2.05 -7.44
CA GLU A 24 1.72 -3.27 -8.22
C GLU A 24 1.57 -4.51 -7.31
N PHE A 25 2.47 -4.68 -6.36
CA PHE A 25 2.42 -5.80 -5.43
C PHE A 25 1.24 -5.71 -4.47
N ALA A 26 0.85 -4.51 -4.04
CA ALA A 26 -0.34 -4.30 -3.23
C ALA A 26 -1.60 -4.73 -3.99
N LEU A 27 -1.73 -4.44 -5.29
CA LEU A 27 -2.84 -4.92 -6.13
C LEU A 27 -2.90 -6.46 -6.19
N VAL A 28 -1.74 -7.13 -6.31
CA VAL A 28 -1.67 -8.61 -6.27
C VAL A 28 -2.12 -9.15 -4.91
N CYS A 29 -1.75 -8.50 -3.81
CA CYS A 29 -2.19 -8.87 -2.47
C CYS A 29 -3.68 -8.58 -2.25
N ALA A 30 -4.17 -7.43 -2.73
CA ALA A 30 -5.55 -7.00 -2.55
C ALA A 30 -6.54 -8.01 -3.16
N ARG A 31 -6.23 -8.57 -4.33
CA ARG A 31 -7.03 -9.62 -4.97
C ARG A 31 -7.20 -10.86 -4.09
N ARG A 32 -6.25 -11.16 -3.19
CA ARG A 32 -6.32 -12.27 -2.22
C ARG A 32 -7.03 -11.88 -0.91
N CYS A 33 -7.13 -10.59 -0.61
CA CYS A 33 -7.77 -10.06 0.59
C CYS A 33 -9.26 -9.70 0.39
N ILE A 34 -9.80 -9.82 -0.82
CA ILE A 34 -11.23 -9.61 -1.10
C ILE A 34 -12.04 -10.67 -0.35
N LYS A 35 -12.91 -10.20 0.55
CA LYS A 35 -13.86 -11.04 1.30
C LYS A 35 -15.31 -10.67 0.97
N GLU A 36 -15.52 -9.41 0.57
CA GLU A 36 -16.83 -8.82 0.33
C GLU A 36 -16.84 -8.12 -1.02
N HIS A 37 -18.04 -7.93 -1.59
CA HIS A 37 -18.19 -7.26 -2.88
C HIS A 37 -17.65 -5.82 -2.85
N GLU A 38 -17.81 -5.12 -1.73
CA GLU A 38 -17.32 -3.75 -1.55
C GLU A 38 -15.79 -3.64 -1.73
N HIS A 39 -15.02 -4.65 -1.31
CA HIS A 39 -13.56 -4.67 -1.49
C HIS A 39 -13.17 -4.63 -2.98
N THR A 40 -14.00 -5.18 -3.87
CA THR A 40 -13.73 -5.13 -5.31
C THR A 40 -13.78 -3.70 -5.86
N LEU A 41 -14.60 -2.83 -5.25
CA LEU A 41 -14.69 -1.42 -5.61
C LEU A 41 -13.44 -0.67 -5.16
N PHE A 42 -12.94 -0.95 -3.94
CA PHE A 42 -11.68 -0.36 -3.43
C PHE A 42 -10.49 -0.73 -4.33
N VAL A 43 -10.39 -1.99 -4.75
CA VAL A 43 -9.33 -2.45 -5.66
C VAL A 43 -9.43 -1.77 -7.02
N SER A 44 -10.64 -1.68 -7.59
CA SER A 44 -10.85 -1.04 -8.89
C SER A 44 -10.50 0.45 -8.88
N LYS A 45 -10.84 1.15 -7.79
CA LYS A 45 -10.45 2.56 -7.58
C LYS A 45 -8.93 2.71 -7.57
N PHE A 46 -8.24 1.94 -6.73
CA PHE A 46 -6.78 2.01 -6.65
C PHE A 46 -6.09 1.59 -7.94
N GLU A 47 -6.60 0.60 -8.68
CA GLU A 47 -6.08 0.20 -10.00
C GLU A 47 -6.20 1.37 -11.01
N SER A 48 -7.32 2.08 -11.01
CA SER A 48 -7.51 3.28 -11.85
C SER A 48 -6.57 4.41 -11.45
N GLU A 49 -6.46 4.73 -10.16
CA GLU A 49 -5.61 5.83 -9.70
C GLU A 49 -4.11 5.53 -9.83
N SER A 50 -3.72 4.27 -9.60
CA SER A 50 -2.32 3.83 -9.73
C SER A 50 -1.82 3.85 -11.18
N SER A 51 -2.72 3.68 -12.16
CA SER A 51 -2.37 3.81 -13.58
C SER A 51 -1.89 5.22 -13.97
N SER A 52 -2.19 6.22 -13.13
CA SER A 52 -1.82 7.63 -13.32
C SER A 52 -0.63 8.07 -12.45
N ILE A 53 0.11 7.14 -11.84
CA ILE A 53 1.28 7.48 -11.00
C ILE A 53 2.44 7.97 -11.87
N PHE A 54 2.89 9.19 -11.62
CA PHE A 54 4.08 9.78 -12.26
C PHE A 54 5.28 9.87 -11.28
N PRO A 55 6.52 10.04 -11.77
CA PRO A 55 7.67 10.28 -10.89
C PRO A 55 7.44 11.46 -9.94
N GLY A 56 7.59 11.24 -8.62
CA GLY A 56 7.36 12.26 -7.60
C GLY A 56 5.90 12.39 -7.13
N TYR A 57 5.04 11.45 -7.49
CA TYR A 57 3.67 11.38 -6.99
C TYR A 57 3.67 11.01 -5.50
N ASP A 58 3.13 11.90 -4.67
CA ASP A 58 2.89 11.63 -3.25
C ASP A 58 1.47 11.07 -3.06
N PHE A 59 1.36 10.01 -2.26
CA PHE A 59 0.10 9.35 -1.94
C PHE A 59 -0.41 9.88 -0.61
N ASP A 60 -1.40 10.78 -0.66
CA ASP A 60 -2.24 11.07 0.49
C ASP A 60 -3.13 9.86 0.75
N LEU A 61 -2.79 9.07 1.76
CA LEU A 61 -3.49 7.85 2.11
C LEU A 61 -4.90 8.11 2.66
N GLU A 62 -5.15 9.29 3.25
CA GLU A 62 -6.47 9.65 3.80
C GLU A 62 -7.42 10.13 2.69
N GLU A 63 -6.89 10.76 1.64
CA GLU A 63 -7.63 11.10 0.41
C GLU A 63 -7.86 9.87 -0.48
N LEU A 64 -6.79 9.10 -0.74
CA LEU A 64 -6.83 7.90 -1.58
C LEU A 64 -7.72 6.82 -0.98
N PHE A 65 -7.71 6.65 0.35
CA PHE A 65 -8.55 5.71 1.07
C PHE A 65 -9.46 6.48 2.02
N SER A 66 -10.61 6.86 1.48
CA SER A 66 -11.47 7.89 2.06
C SER A 66 -12.28 7.41 3.26
N THR A 67 -12.63 6.12 3.29
CA THR A 67 -13.45 5.55 4.36
C THR A 67 -12.60 4.77 5.36
N ARG A 68 -13.14 4.58 6.56
CA ARG A 68 -12.51 3.77 7.60
C ARG A 68 -12.33 2.32 7.12
N GLU A 69 -13.35 1.78 6.47
CA GLU A 69 -13.40 0.43 5.92
C GLU A 69 -12.34 0.26 4.82
N GLU A 70 -12.22 1.24 3.92
CA GLU A 70 -11.22 1.24 2.85
C GLU A 70 -9.79 1.30 3.43
N ARG A 71 -9.54 2.16 4.44
CA ARG A 71 -8.25 2.22 5.14
C ARG A 71 -7.91 0.91 5.85
N GLN A 72 -8.87 0.28 6.50
CA GLN A 72 -8.65 -1.01 7.17
C GLN A 72 -8.33 -2.11 6.15
N PHE A 73 -9.07 -2.16 5.04
CA PHE A 73 -8.80 -3.09 3.96
C PHE A 73 -7.36 -2.94 3.43
N TRP A 74 -6.96 -1.71 3.08
CA TRP A 74 -5.60 -1.48 2.57
C TRP A 74 -4.51 -1.68 3.62
N SER A 75 -4.78 -1.41 4.90
CA SER A 75 -3.89 -1.78 6.00
C SER A 75 -3.58 -3.27 6.00
N ASP A 76 -4.60 -4.12 5.88
CA ASP A 76 -4.46 -5.58 5.86
C ASP A 76 -3.74 -6.07 4.59
N VAL A 77 -3.99 -5.41 3.45
CA VAL A 77 -3.29 -5.67 2.18
C VAL A 77 -1.80 -5.38 2.31
N PHE A 78 -1.41 -4.23 2.85
CA PHE A 78 0.00 -3.88 3.03
C PHE A 78 0.70 -4.73 4.10
N ALA A 79 -0.02 -5.19 5.13
CA ALA A 79 0.49 -6.18 6.08
C ALA A 79 0.76 -7.53 5.39
N THR A 80 -0.18 -7.98 4.55
CA THR A 80 -0.04 -9.20 3.75
C THR A 80 1.12 -9.10 2.77
N LEU A 81 1.27 -7.95 2.11
CA LEU A 81 2.39 -7.65 1.24
C LEU A 81 3.73 -7.77 1.98
N ALA A 82 3.85 -7.16 3.16
CA ALA A 82 5.07 -7.26 3.95
C ALA A 82 5.42 -8.72 4.30
N PHE A 83 4.41 -9.51 4.72
CA PHE A 83 4.58 -10.93 5.01
C PHE A 83 5.09 -11.71 3.79
N ASP A 84 4.49 -11.50 2.61
CA ASP A 84 4.88 -12.20 1.39
C ASP A 84 6.29 -11.82 0.91
N LEU A 85 6.68 -10.56 1.07
CA LEU A 85 8.03 -10.09 0.76
C LEU A 85 9.08 -10.72 1.69
N ASP A 86 8.80 -10.78 3.00
CA ASP A 86 9.67 -11.46 3.96
C ASP A 86 9.76 -12.97 3.66
N ALA A 87 8.63 -13.60 3.33
CA ALA A 87 8.55 -15.02 2.98
C ALA A 87 9.24 -15.36 1.64
N GLY A 88 9.41 -14.38 0.75
CA GLY A 88 9.91 -14.63 -0.61
C GLY A 88 8.86 -15.29 -1.51
N THR A 89 7.59 -14.99 -1.29
CA THR A 89 6.47 -15.46 -2.13
C THR A 89 6.07 -14.43 -3.19
N LEU A 90 6.67 -13.23 -3.15
CA LEU A 90 6.37 -12.13 -4.07
C LEU A 90 7.63 -11.37 -4.50
N GLY A 91 7.65 -10.93 -5.76
CA GLY A 91 8.76 -10.23 -6.40
C GLY A 91 9.88 -11.15 -6.91
N ASN A 92 10.98 -10.55 -7.39
CA ASN A 92 12.13 -11.30 -7.92
C ASN A 92 12.82 -12.10 -6.80
N GLN A 93 12.88 -13.43 -6.98
CA GLN A 93 13.48 -14.34 -6.01
C GLN A 93 14.97 -14.60 -6.25
N GLU A 94 15.53 -14.18 -7.39
CA GLU A 94 16.94 -14.38 -7.75
C GLU A 94 17.88 -13.40 -7.03
N ASP A 95 17.43 -12.15 -6.85
CA ASP A 95 18.08 -11.14 -6.00
C ASP A 95 17.08 -10.70 -4.94
N ARG A 96 17.35 -11.01 -3.67
CA ARG A 96 16.47 -10.70 -2.53
C ARG A 96 16.95 -9.55 -1.66
N THR A 97 18.05 -8.87 -2.03
CA THR A 97 18.63 -7.79 -1.22
C THR A 97 17.67 -6.61 -1.02
N TRP A 98 16.73 -6.42 -1.96
CA TRP A 98 15.71 -5.38 -1.89
C TRP A 98 14.52 -5.73 -0.97
N ALA A 99 14.26 -7.01 -0.70
CA ALA A 99 13.03 -7.46 -0.06
C ALA A 99 12.86 -6.94 1.38
N PRO A 100 13.87 -6.97 2.27
CA PRO A 100 13.71 -6.49 3.65
C PRO A 100 13.31 -5.01 3.72
N SER A 101 13.87 -4.17 2.83
CA SER A 101 13.51 -2.76 2.75
C SER A 101 12.08 -2.53 2.26
N ALA A 102 11.62 -3.25 1.22
CA ALA A 102 10.21 -3.15 0.78
C ALA A 102 9.25 -3.67 1.85
N ALA A 103 9.58 -4.77 2.52
CA ALA A 103 8.74 -5.32 3.58
C ALA A 103 8.62 -4.32 4.74
N SER A 104 9.73 -3.66 5.12
CA SER A 104 9.72 -2.58 6.11
C SER A 104 8.83 -1.42 5.68
N ASP A 105 8.94 -0.96 4.43
CA ASP A 105 8.09 0.13 3.91
C ASP A 105 6.61 -0.27 3.92
N ALA A 106 6.27 -1.48 3.46
CA ALA A 106 4.91 -2.01 3.48
C ALA A 106 4.33 -2.11 4.90
N ARG A 107 5.11 -2.57 5.90
CA ARG A 107 4.67 -2.57 7.31
C ARG A 107 4.38 -1.17 7.83
N ARG A 108 5.20 -0.19 7.45
CA ARG A 108 5.01 1.20 7.88
C ARG A 108 3.78 1.82 7.24
N ILE A 109 3.54 1.58 5.95
CA ILE A 109 2.31 2.01 5.25
C ILE A 109 1.07 1.37 5.90
N SER A 110 1.12 0.06 6.17
CA SER A 110 0.06 -0.65 6.90
C SER A 110 -0.22 0.01 8.26
N GLY A 111 0.82 0.32 9.04
CA GLY A 111 0.66 1.01 10.32
C GLY A 111 0.05 2.41 10.23
N LEU A 112 0.40 3.19 9.19
CA LEU A 112 -0.21 4.50 8.94
C LEU A 112 -1.70 4.37 8.65
N LEU A 113 -2.10 3.40 7.82
CA LEU A 113 -3.49 3.14 7.46
C LEU A 113 -4.31 2.66 8.65
N ALA A 114 -3.78 1.71 9.44
CA ALA A 114 -4.43 1.25 10.66
C ALA A 114 -4.68 2.39 11.64
N ALA A 115 -3.68 3.27 11.84
CA ALA A 115 -3.81 4.43 12.72
C ALA A 115 -4.82 5.46 12.19
N ALA A 116 -4.90 5.65 10.87
CA ALA A 116 -5.87 6.55 10.24
C ALA A 116 -7.31 5.98 10.25
N ALA A 117 -7.48 4.66 10.19
CA ALA A 117 -8.78 3.99 10.28
C ALA A 117 -9.42 4.11 11.67
N LEU A 118 -8.62 4.30 12.72
CA LEU A 118 -9.13 4.50 14.09
C LEU A 118 -9.61 5.93 14.35
N ARG A 119 -9.35 6.88 13.45
CA ARG A 119 -9.79 8.27 13.59
C ARG A 119 -11.19 8.44 13.01
N PRO A 120 -12.04 9.28 13.63
CA PRO A 120 -13.31 9.65 13.02
C PRO A 120 -13.05 10.31 11.67
N CYS A 121 -13.74 9.84 10.62
CA CYS A 121 -13.76 10.53 9.33
C CYS A 121 -14.43 11.89 9.54
N GLY A 122 -13.68 12.97 9.27
CA GLY A 122 -14.17 14.35 9.35
C GLY A 122 -14.97 14.77 8.14
#